data_AF-A0AAE1WAA3-F1
#
_entry.id   AF-A0AAE1WAA3-F1
#
_cell.length_a   1.000
_cell.length_b   1.000
_cell.length_c   1.000
_cell.angle_alpha   90.00
_cell.angle_beta   90.00
_cell.angle_gamma   90.00
#
_symmetry.space_group_name_H-M   'P 1'
#
loop_
_entity.id
_entity.type
_entity.pdbx_description
1 polymer ?
#
loop_
_entity_poly.entity_id
_entity_poly.type
_entity_poly.pdbx_seq_one_letter_code
_entity_poly.pdbx_strand_id
1 'polypeptide(L)'
;MTAKFSKLDKFEGVDFRRWQKKLHFLLTTLKVVYVLSTLIPEYVEDETVEQTRRRNKWENGDYIYRGHILNGMSDTLFDIYQNVESAKALWDALEAKYMAEDASSKKFLVNNLNNYKKIDSRSVMEQYNELLRILGQFS
;
A
#
# COMPACT_ATOMS: atom_id res chain seq x y z
N MET A 1 7.49 22.92 -13.64
CA MET A 1 8.01 21.57 -13.93
C MET A 1 7.04 20.56 -13.36
N THR A 2 6.19 19.96 -14.19
CA THR A 2 5.41 18.78 -13.79
C THR A 2 6.37 17.60 -13.71
N ALA A 3 6.67 17.13 -12.51
CA ALA A 3 7.43 15.91 -12.34
C ALA A 3 6.69 14.78 -13.06
N LYS A 4 7.31 14.18 -14.09
CA LYS A 4 6.82 12.94 -14.69
C LYS A 4 6.99 11.85 -13.64
N PHE A 5 5.99 11.67 -12.78
CA PHE A 5 5.92 10.49 -11.94
C PHE A 5 5.66 9.31 -12.87
N SER A 6 6.59 8.36 -12.89
CA SER A 6 6.33 7.02 -13.42
C SER A 6 5.02 6.55 -12.81
N LYS A 7 4.08 6.09 -13.64
CA LYS A 7 2.81 5.51 -13.17
C LYS A 7 3.14 4.47 -12.11
N LEU A 8 2.58 4.63 -10.91
CA LEU A 8 2.74 3.63 -9.85
C LEU A 8 2.15 2.31 -10.36
N ASP A 9 2.88 1.22 -10.21
CA ASP A 9 2.33 -0.12 -10.49
C ASP A 9 1.09 -0.33 -9.62
N LYS A 10 0.04 -0.93 -10.19
CA LYS A 10 -1.18 -1.22 -9.43
C LYS A 10 -0.85 -2.22 -8.31
N PHE A 11 -1.41 -1.98 -7.13
CA PHE A 11 -1.36 -2.92 -6.03
C PHE A 11 -2.34 -4.07 -6.26
N GLU A 12 -1.80 -5.29 -6.27
CA GLU A 12 -2.54 -6.52 -6.52
C GLU A 12 -2.73 -7.37 -5.23
N GLY A 13 -2.46 -6.79 -4.05
CA GLY A 13 -2.56 -7.51 -2.78
C GLY A 13 -1.25 -8.13 -2.28
N VAL A 14 -0.17 -8.03 -3.04
CA VAL A 14 1.17 -8.56 -2.70
C VAL A 14 2.21 -7.45 -2.61
N ASP A 15 3.31 -7.69 -1.88
CA ASP A 15 4.41 -6.73 -1.69
C ASP A 15 3.96 -5.35 -1.18
N PHE A 16 2.96 -5.35 -0.30
CA PHE A 16 2.33 -4.16 0.21
C PHE A 16 3.33 -3.11 0.71
N ARG A 17 4.37 -3.52 1.46
CA ARG A 17 5.41 -2.59 1.96
C ARG A 17 6.10 -1.78 0.86
N ARG A 18 6.38 -2.41 -0.30
CA ARG A 18 7.05 -1.75 -1.42
C ARG A 18 6.11 -0.76 -2.09
N TRP A 19 4.89 -1.18 -2.38
CA TRP A 19 3.86 -0.33 -2.99
C TRP A 19 3.53 0.86 -2.06
N GLN A 20 3.27 0.58 -0.79
CA GLN A 20 2.96 1.57 0.24
C GLN A 20 4.04 2.64 0.34
N LYS A 21 5.33 2.24 0.36
CA LYS A 21 6.44 3.20 0.45
C LYS A 21 6.55 4.09 -0.80
N LYS A 22 6.36 3.53 -2.00
CA LYS A 22 6.32 4.31 -3.25
C LYS A 22 5.15 5.31 -3.24
N LEU A 23 3.96 4.86 -2.82
CA LEU A 23 2.77 5.72 -2.71
C LEU A 23 2.99 6.84 -1.69
N HIS A 24 3.59 6.55 -0.54
CA HIS A 24 3.90 7.55 0.48
C HIS A 24 4.86 8.65 -0.03
N PHE A 25 5.84 8.31 -0.87
CA PHE A 25 6.72 9.32 -1.50
C PHE A 25 5.95 10.24 -2.46
N LEU A 26 5.02 9.68 -3.25
CA LEU A 26 4.15 10.47 -4.12
C LEU A 26 3.31 11.46 -3.30
N LEU A 27 2.68 10.97 -2.22
CA LEU A 27 1.80 11.77 -1.37
C LEU A 27 2.56 12.83 -0.57
N THR A 28 3.81 12.55 -0.18
CA THR A 28 4.73 13.55 0.38
C THR A 28 4.97 14.68 -0.60
N THR A 29 5.19 14.37 -1.88
CA THR A 29 5.44 15.38 -2.91
C THR A 29 4.19 16.23 -3.18
N LEU A 30 3.01 15.62 -3.08
CA LEU A 30 1.71 16.31 -3.16
C LEU A 30 1.37 17.11 -1.89
N LYS A 31 2.19 17.00 -0.83
CA LYS A 31 2.03 17.68 0.47
C LYS A 31 0.70 17.36 1.17
N VAL A 32 0.20 16.13 1.04
CA VAL A 32 -1.07 15.68 1.65
C VAL A 32 -0.90 14.69 2.81
N VAL A 33 0.34 14.30 3.15
CA VAL A 33 0.61 13.31 4.21
C VAL A 33 0.09 13.71 5.59
N TYR A 34 -0.04 15.02 5.85
CA TYR A 34 -0.54 15.54 7.13
C TYR A 34 -1.95 15.02 7.50
N VAL A 35 -2.76 14.63 6.50
CA VAL A 35 -4.11 14.07 6.71
C VAL A 35 -4.06 12.82 7.58
N LEU A 36 -3.01 12.00 7.46
CA LEU A 36 -2.90 10.78 8.27
C LEU A 36 -2.60 11.05 9.76
N SER A 37 -2.05 12.21 10.09
CA SER A 37 -1.59 12.56 11.43
C SER A 37 -2.44 13.64 12.11
N THR A 38 -3.48 14.13 11.45
CA THR A 38 -4.35 15.19 11.95
C THR A 38 -5.76 14.67 12.12
N LEU A 39 -6.48 15.19 13.12
CA LEU A 39 -7.87 14.82 13.36
C LEU A 39 -8.75 15.35 12.23
N ILE A 40 -9.83 14.61 11.95
CA ILE A 40 -10.89 15.06 11.06
C ILE A 40 -11.47 16.36 11.67
N PRO A 41 -11.46 17.49 10.93
CA PRO A 41 -12.01 18.73 11.45
C PRO A 41 -13.51 18.59 11.69
N GLU A 42 -13.96 18.98 12.88
CA GLU A 42 -15.39 19.00 13.21
C GLU A 42 -16.07 20.18 12.53
N TYR A 43 -17.32 19.98 12.13
CA TYR A 43 -18.18 21.06 11.66
C TYR A 43 -18.74 21.82 12.87
N VAL A 44 -18.58 23.14 12.89
CA VAL A 44 -19.24 24.01 13.86
C VAL A 44 -20.13 25.03 13.15
N GLU A 45 -21.26 25.38 13.76
CA GLU A 45 -22.31 26.18 13.12
C GLU A 45 -21.84 27.62 12.83
N ASP A 46 -21.11 28.24 13.77
CA ASP A 46 -20.57 29.59 13.68
C ASP A 46 -19.06 29.59 13.33
N GLU A 47 -18.68 28.91 12.24
CA GLU A 47 -17.29 28.91 11.80
C GLU A 47 -16.81 30.29 11.37
N THR A 48 -15.65 30.67 11.89
CA THR A 48 -14.86 31.76 11.31
C THR A 48 -14.38 31.37 9.91
N VAL A 49 -14.15 32.37 9.05
CA VAL A 49 -13.59 32.18 7.71
C VAL A 49 -12.30 31.35 7.73
N GLU A 50 -11.47 31.54 8.76
CA GLU A 50 -10.22 30.78 8.93
C GLU A 50 -10.45 29.31 9.30
N GLN A 51 -11.48 28.99 10.10
CA GLN A 51 -11.86 27.60 10.40
C GLN A 51 -12.35 26.87 9.15
N THR A 52 -13.26 27.50 8.39
CA THR A 52 -13.76 26.95 7.13
C THR A 52 -12.62 26.71 6.13
N ARG A 53 -11.66 27.65 6.01
CA ARG A 53 -10.47 27.46 5.17
C ARG A 53 -9.63 26.26 5.59
N ARG A 54 -9.42 26.06 6.90
CA ARG A 54 -8.66 24.93 7.43
C ARG A 54 -9.38 23.60 7.15
N ARG A 55 -10.69 23.53 7.38
CA ARG A 55 -11.49 22.34 7.08
C ARG A 55 -11.44 22.00 5.60
N ASN A 56 -11.77 22.95 4.71
CA ASN A 56 -11.77 22.71 3.27
C ASN A 56 -10.40 22.27 2.75
N LYS A 57 -9.31 22.83 3.31
CA LYS A 57 -7.95 22.39 2.99
C LYS A 57 -7.72 20.92 3.39
N TRP A 58 -8.16 20.54 4.59
CA TRP A 58 -8.04 19.17 5.09
C TRP A 58 -8.88 18.20 4.27
N GLU A 59 -10.16 18.50 4.01
CA GLU A 59 -11.07 17.68 3.20
C GLU A 59 -10.53 17.45 1.79
N ASN A 60 -10.00 18.49 1.16
CA ASN A 60 -9.35 18.36 -0.14
C ASN A 60 -8.08 17.49 -0.06
N GLY A 61 -7.30 17.63 1.02
CA GLY A 61 -6.16 16.76 1.29
C GLY A 61 -6.57 15.30 1.42
N ASP A 62 -7.63 15.01 2.18
CA ASP A 62 -8.17 13.67 2.40
C ASP A 62 -8.67 13.06 1.09
N TYR A 63 -9.44 13.81 0.31
CA TYR A 63 -9.90 13.39 -1.01
C TYR A 63 -8.75 13.03 -1.94
N ILE A 64 -7.70 13.87 -2.01
CA ILE A 64 -6.52 13.61 -2.83
C ILE A 64 -5.78 12.36 -2.34
N TYR A 65 -5.56 12.24 -1.03
CA TYR A 65 -4.85 11.09 -0.45
C TYR A 65 -5.60 9.79 -0.74
N ARG A 66 -6.90 9.75 -0.39
CA ARG A 66 -7.78 8.60 -0.63
C ARG A 66 -7.86 8.23 -2.11
N GLY A 67 -8.03 9.23 -2.97
CA GLY A 67 -8.07 9.03 -4.42
C GLY A 67 -6.78 8.40 -4.97
N HIS A 68 -5.60 8.76 -4.45
CA HIS A 68 -4.34 8.15 -4.87
C HIS A 68 -4.15 6.72 -4.37
N ILE A 69 -4.61 6.40 -3.15
CA ILE A 69 -4.63 5.00 -2.67
C ILE A 69 -5.51 4.17 -3.60
N LEU A 70 -6.75 4.60 -3.84
CA LEU A 70 -7.74 3.89 -4.66
C LEU A 70 -7.31 3.75 -6.12
N ASN A 71 -6.78 4.80 -6.74
CA ASN A 71 -6.24 4.70 -8.10
C ASN A 71 -4.95 3.86 -8.18
N GLY A 72 -4.27 3.66 -7.05
CA GLY A 72 -3.05 2.89 -6.95
C GLY A 72 -3.27 1.38 -6.80
N MET A 73 -4.50 0.90 -6.67
CA MET A 73 -4.83 -0.52 -6.52
C MET A 73 -5.54 -1.10 -7.75
N SER A 74 -5.67 -2.43 -7.78
CA SER A 74 -6.43 -3.15 -8.80
C SER A 74 -7.93 -2.88 -8.68
N ASP A 75 -8.67 -3.14 -9.76
CA ASP A 75 -10.11 -2.81 -9.81
C ASP A 75 -10.89 -3.64 -8.77
N THR A 76 -10.50 -4.90 -8.58
CA THR A 76 -11.06 -5.77 -7.52
C THR A 76 -10.86 -5.19 -6.12
N LEU A 77 -9.68 -4.64 -5.83
CA LEU A 77 -9.41 -4.02 -4.54
C LEU A 77 -10.12 -2.66 -4.40
N PHE A 78 -10.17 -1.89 -5.49
CA PHE A 78 -10.93 -0.65 -5.54
C PHE A 78 -12.38 -0.90 -5.13
N ASP A 79 -13.03 -1.91 -5.71
CA ASP A 79 -14.44 -2.21 -5.44
C ASP A 79 -14.70 -2.53 -3.96
N ILE A 80 -13.75 -3.18 -3.30
CA ILE A 80 -13.81 -3.53 -1.87
C ILE A 80 -13.66 -2.28 -0.99
N TYR A 81 -12.76 -1.36 -1.36
CA TYR A 81 -12.32 -0.27 -0.49
C TYR A 81 -12.90 1.11 -0.83
N GLN A 82 -13.59 1.28 -1.97
CA GLN A 82 -14.06 2.59 -2.46
C GLN A 82 -14.96 3.36 -1.46
N ASN A 83 -15.70 2.64 -0.62
CA ASN A 83 -16.64 3.23 0.34
C ASN A 83 -16.02 3.57 1.70
N VAL A 84 -14.71 3.38 1.89
CA VAL A 84 -14.05 3.78 3.14
C VAL A 84 -14.02 5.30 3.25
N GLU A 85 -14.48 5.80 4.40
CA GLU A 85 -14.87 7.21 4.56
C GLU A 85 -13.71 8.20 4.57
N SER A 86 -12.53 7.80 5.07
CA SER A 86 -11.35 8.68 5.15
C SER A 86 -10.08 7.99 4.65
N ALA A 87 -9.12 8.80 4.21
CA ALA A 87 -7.80 8.33 3.84
C ALA A 87 -7.10 7.59 4.98
N LYS A 88 -7.27 8.06 6.24
CA LYS A 88 -6.69 7.43 7.42
C LYS A 88 -7.29 6.06 7.68
N ALA A 89 -8.62 5.94 7.68
CA ALA A 89 -9.29 4.65 7.87
C ALA A 89 -8.90 3.65 6.78
N LEU A 90 -8.80 4.11 5.53
CA LEU A 90 -8.36 3.27 4.41
C LEU A 90 -6.91 2.82 4.58
N TRP A 91 -6.01 3.73 4.93
CA TRP A 91 -4.61 3.43 5.18
C TRP A 91 -4.44 2.38 6.28
N ASP A 92 -5.11 2.58 7.42
CA ASP A 92 -5.04 1.67 8.57
C ASP A 92 -5.59 0.28 8.23
N ALA A 93 -6.72 0.22 7.50
CA ALA A 93 -7.31 -1.05 7.08
C ALA A 93 -6.36 -1.84 6.17
N LEU A 94 -5.67 -1.15 5.25
CA LEU A 94 -4.68 -1.78 4.38
C LEU A 94 -3.45 -2.24 5.16
N GLU A 95 -2.94 -1.44 6.09
CA GLU A 95 -1.83 -1.85 6.95
C GLU A 95 -2.19 -3.07 7.78
N ALA A 96 -3.35 -3.07 8.43
CA ALA A 96 -3.81 -4.17 9.26
C ALA A 96 -3.91 -5.49 8.48
N LYS A 97 -4.43 -5.46 7.25
CA LYS A 97 -4.58 -6.66 6.41
C LYS A 97 -3.25 -7.12 5.82
N TYR A 98 -2.55 -6.22 5.13
CA TYR A 98 -1.47 -6.63 4.24
C TYR A 98 -0.07 -6.57 4.86
N MET A 99 0.16 -5.84 5.97
CA MET A 99 1.48 -5.84 6.62
C MET A 99 1.83 -7.19 7.23
N ALA A 100 0.85 -7.85 7.86
CA ALA A 100 1.03 -9.16 8.48
C ALA A 100 1.14 -10.27 7.42
N GLU A 101 0.33 -10.21 6.36
CA GLU A 101 0.37 -11.15 5.24
C GLU A 101 1.70 -11.09 4.47
N ASP A 102 2.22 -9.89 4.18
CA ASP A 102 3.51 -9.71 3.50
C ASP A 102 4.67 -10.28 4.33
N ALA A 103 4.68 -10.00 5.64
CA ALA A 103 5.67 -10.54 6.56
C ALA A 103 5.60 -12.08 6.67
N SER A 104 4.39 -12.64 6.75
CA SER A 104 4.17 -14.07 6.87
C SER A 104 4.53 -14.82 5.58
N SER A 105 4.16 -14.28 4.43
CA SER A 105 4.50 -14.83 3.11
C SER A 105 6.01 -14.87 2.89
N LYS A 106 6.72 -13.77 3.20
CA LYS A 106 8.19 -13.73 3.13
C LYS A 106 8.85 -14.71 4.10
N LYS A 107 8.34 -14.81 5.33
CA LYS A 107 8.83 -15.78 6.32
C LYS A 107 8.65 -17.22 5.83
N PHE A 108 7.51 -17.54 5.21
CA PHE A 108 7.25 -18.85 4.63
C PHE A 108 8.22 -19.19 3.50
N LEU A 109 8.48 -18.25 2.58
CA LEU A 109 9.43 -18.45 1.50
C LEU A 109 10.87 -18.67 2.01
N VAL A 110 11.30 -17.87 3.00
CA VAL A 110 12.62 -18.06 3.65
C VAL A 110 12.71 -19.43 4.31
N ASN A 111 11.64 -19.87 4.98
CA ASN A 111 11.61 -21.18 5.61
C ASN A 111 11.67 -22.33 4.58
N ASN A 112 10.97 -22.20 3.44
CA ASN A 112 11.03 -23.18 2.36
C ASN A 112 12.44 -23.27 1.77
N LEU A 113 13.11 -22.14 1.57
CA LEU A 113 14.48 -22.09 1.07
C LEU A 113 15.45 -22.74 2.06
N ASN A 114 15.35 -22.40 3.35
CA ASN A 114 16.23 -22.93 4.40
C ASN A 114 16.05 -24.43 4.64
N ASN A 115 14.82 -24.94 4.52
CA ASN A 115 14.52 -26.35 4.71
C ASN A 115 14.70 -27.20 3.44
N TYR A 116 15.02 -26.57 2.31
CA TYR A 116 15.29 -27.29 1.08
C TYR A 116 16.51 -28.21 1.28
N LYS A 117 16.30 -29.51 1.07
CA LYS A 117 17.36 -30.53 1.11
C LYS A 117 17.48 -31.15 -0.26
N LYS A 118 18.72 -31.19 -0.76
CA LYS A 118 19.02 -31.89 -2.01
C LYS A 118 18.73 -33.39 -1.83
N ILE A 119 18.09 -33.99 -2.82
CA ILE A 119 17.79 -35.44 -2.87
C ILE A 119 18.69 -36.06 -3.92
N ASP A 120 19.53 -37.02 -3.53
CA ASP A 120 20.52 -37.64 -4.42
C ASP A 120 19.90 -38.44 -5.56
N SER A 121 18.67 -38.95 -5.39
CA SER A 121 17.95 -39.68 -6.43
C SER A 121 17.27 -38.80 -7.48
N ARG A 122 17.25 -37.47 -7.30
CA ARG A 122 16.64 -36.51 -8.25
C ARG A 122 17.72 -35.84 -9.10
N SER A 123 17.38 -35.49 -10.34
CA SER A 123 18.32 -34.77 -11.20
C SER A 123 18.64 -33.38 -10.61
N VAL A 124 19.86 -32.89 -10.88
CA VAL A 124 20.26 -31.55 -10.45
C VAL A 124 19.38 -30.48 -11.11
N MET A 125 18.95 -30.70 -12.36
CA MET A 125 18.16 -29.73 -13.11
C MET A 125 16.75 -29.53 -12.53
N GLU A 126 16.07 -30.61 -12.15
CA GLU A 126 14.74 -30.51 -11.52
C GLU A 126 14.82 -29.79 -10.17
N GLN A 127 15.85 -30.10 -9.39
CA GLN A 127 16.14 -29.48 -8.11
C GLN A 127 16.47 -28.00 -8.24
N TYR A 128 17.24 -27.63 -9.27
CA TYR A 128 17.53 -26.24 -9.62
C TYR A 128 16.27 -25.47 -10.03
N ASN A 129 15.39 -26.05 -10.86
CA ASN A 129 14.13 -25.42 -11.25
C ASN A 129 13.19 -25.20 -10.05
N GLU A 130 13.18 -26.14 -9.09
CA GLU A 130 12.39 -25.99 -7.86
C GLU A 130 12.90 -24.82 -7.00
N LEU A 131 14.22 -24.70 -6.84
CA LEU A 131 14.85 -23.56 -6.17
C LEU A 131 14.56 -22.24 -6.89
N LEU A 132 14.64 -22.20 -8.22
CA LEU A 132 14.28 -21.03 -9.00
C LEU A 132 12.81 -20.63 -8.81
N ARG A 133 11.90 -21.60 -8.70
CA ARG A 133 10.49 -21.32 -8.43
C ARG A 133 10.28 -20.69 -7.05
N ILE A 134 10.95 -21.20 -6.02
CA ILE A 134 10.91 -20.62 -4.66
C ILE A 134 11.50 -19.20 -4.67
N LEU A 135 12.63 -19.00 -5.36
CA LEU A 135 13.28 -17.70 -5.47
C LEU A 135 12.45 -16.69 -6.27
N GLY A 136 11.78 -17.14 -7.34
CA GLY A 136 10.90 -16.30 -8.16
C GLY A 136 9.69 -15.74 -7.39
N GLN A 137 9.29 -16.37 -6.29
CA GLN A 137 8.21 -15.90 -5.42
C GLN A 137 8.63 -14.74 -4.49
N PHE A 138 9.91 -14.37 -4.44
CA PHE A 138 10.39 -13.18 -3.72
C PHE A 138 10.35 -11.87 -4.55
N SER A 139 10.01 -11.96 -5.85
CA SER A 139 10.21 -10.90 -6.84
C SER A 139 9.08 -9.88 -6.89
#